data_AF-A0A4Y3FT60-F1
#
_entry.id   AF-A0A4Y3FT60-F1
#
_cell.length_a   1.000
_cell.length_b   1.000
_cell.length_c   1.000
_cell.angle_alpha   90.00
_cell.angle_beta   90.00
_cell.angle_gamma   90.00
#
_symmetry.space_group_name_H-M   'P 1'
#
loop_
_entity.id
_entity.type
_entity.pdbx_description
1 polymer ?
#
loop_
_entity_poly.entity_id
_entity_poly.type
_entity_poly.pdbx_seq_one_letter_code
_entity_poly.pdbx_strand_id
1 'polypeptide(L)' 'MVTIRAVRKELTSLRESGEIESSTYRRLYLLAKGGTFKSRAHLRHYIKEQDFIKG' A
#
# COMPACT_ATOMS: atom_id res chain seq x y z
N MET A 1 -12.93 6.70 -11.06
CA MET A 1 -12.38 5.33 -10.89
C MET A 1 -10.91 5.45 -10.52
N VAL A 2 -10.51 5.02 -9.32
CA VAL A 2 -9.09 5.09 -8.92
C VAL A 2 -8.33 4.05 -9.72
N THR A 3 -7.35 4.48 -10.51
CA THR A 3 -6.55 3.56 -11.32
C THR A 3 -5.51 2.88 -10.43
N ILE A 4 -5.19 1.63 -10.74
CA ILE A 4 -4.12 0.86 -10.05
C ILE A 4 -2.79 1.63 -9.97
N ARG A 5 -2.55 2.55 -10.91
CA ARG A 5 -1.39 3.46 -10.90
C ARG A 5 -1.35 4.36 -9.67
N ALA A 6 -2.50 4.90 -9.24
CA ALA A 6 -2.58 5.76 -8.07
C ALA A 6 -2.23 4.99 -6.78
N VAL A 7 -2.70 3.75 -6.65
CA VAL A 7 -2.37 2.86 -5.51
C VAL A 7 -0.88 2.54 -5.50
N ARG A 8 -0.30 2.20 -6.65
CA ARG A 8 1.15 1.94 -6.77
C ARG A 8 1.98 3.16 -6.40
N LYS A 9 1.59 4.35 -6.85
CA LYS A 9 2.30 5.59 -6.51
C LYS A 9 2.32 5.83 -5.01
N GLU A 10 1.19 5.60 -4.33
CA GLU A 10 1.13 5.75 -2.88
C GLU A 10 1.96 4.69 -2.14
N LEU A 11 1.94 3.43 -2.58
CA LEU A 11 2.84 2.40 -2.05
C LEU A 11 4.31 2.77 -2.18
N THR A 12 4.72 3.33 -3.32
CA THR A 12 6.10 3.81 -3.51
C THR A 12 6.41 4.95 -2.56
N SER A 13 5.53 5.95 -2.43
CA SER A 13 5.73 7.07 -1.51
C SER A 13 5.83 6.61 -0.05
N LEU A 14 5.00 5.67 0.39
CA LEU A 14 5.05 5.10 1.74
C LEU A 14 6.34 4.35 2.02
N ARG A 15 6.91 3.68 0.99
CA ARG A 15 8.20 3.02 1.09
C ARG A 15 9.35 4.03 1.16
N GLU A 16 9.26 5.11 0.39
CA GLU A 16 10.27 6.18 0.35
C GLU A 16 10.26 7.02 1.63
N SER A 17 9.08 7.26 2.23
CA SER A 17 8.96 7.91 3.54
C SER A 17 9.41 7.02 4.70
N GLY A 18 9.64 5.73 4.47
CA GLY A 18 10.01 4.77 5.50
C GLY A 18 8.85 4.27 6.37
N GLU A 19 7.61 4.64 6.04
CA GLU A 19 6.41 4.19 6.76
C GLU A 19 6.18 2.68 6.63
N ILE A 20 6.63 2.07 5.53
CA ILE A 20 6.58 0.62 5.30
C ILE A 20 7.95 0.07 4.93
N GLU A 21 8.24 -1.14 5.40
CA GLU A 21 9.43 -1.88 4.99
C GLU A 21 9.33 -2.38 3.53
N SER A 22 10.47 -2.63 2.89
CA SER A 22 10.56 -3.22 1.55
C SER A 22 9.83 -4.57 1.42
N SER A 23 9.81 -5.37 2.48
CA SER A 23 9.08 -6.65 2.58
C SER A 23 7.56 -6.43 2.49
N THR A 24 7.04 -5.53 3.32
CA THR A 24 5.66 -5.05 3.36
C THR A 24 5.23 -4.45 2.03
N TYR A 25 6.04 -3.56 1.46
CA TYR A 25 5.81 -2.97 0.14
C TYR A 25 5.58 -4.05 -0.92
N ARG A 26 6.44 -5.08 -0.95
CA ARG A 26 6.34 -6.15 -1.97
C ARG A 26 5.06 -6.95 -1.82
N ARG A 27 4.65 -7.26 -0.58
CA ARG A 27 3.38 -7.95 -0.28
C ARG A 27 2.18 -7.10 -0.70
N LEU A 28 2.13 -5.84 -0.30
CA LEU A 28 1.05 -4.92 -0.65
C LEU A 28 0.99 -4.67 -2.17
N TYR A 29 2.13 -4.60 -2.85
CA TYR A 29 2.18 -4.42 -4.29
C TYR A 29 1.56 -5.61 -5.04
N LEU A 30 1.80 -6.84 -4.57
CA LEU A 30 1.17 -8.05 -5.12
C LEU A 30 -0.34 -8.07 -4.88
N LEU A 31 -0.79 -7.70 -3.67
CA LEU A 31 -2.21 -7.55 -3.36
C LEU A 31 -2.89 -6.48 -4.24
N ALA A 32 -2.21 -5.36 -4.48
CA ALA A 32 -2.67 -4.32 -5.40
C ALA A 32 -2.78 -4.83 -6.84
N LYS A 33 -1.80 -5.64 -7.29
CA LYS A 33 -1.82 -6.29 -8.61
C LYS A 33 -3.01 -7.25 -8.75
N GLY A 34 -3.42 -7.91 -7.67
CA GLY A 34 -4.60 -8.77 -7.62
C GLY A 34 -5.94 -8.04 -7.52
N GLY A 35 -5.97 -6.70 -7.46
CA GLY A 35 -7.21 -5.92 -7.37
C GLY A 35 -7.81 -5.82 -5.96
N THR A 36 -7.06 -6.18 -4.93
CA THR A 36 -7.50 -6.12 -3.52
C THR A 36 -7.87 -4.69 -3.09
N PHE A 37 -7.12 -3.69 -3.56
CA PHE A 37 -7.34 -2.29 -3.20
C PHE A 37 -8.20 -1.58 -4.24
N LYS A 38 -9.41 -1.21 -3.82
CA LYS A 38 -10.37 -0.44 -4.64
C LYS A 38 -10.10 1.08 -4.62
N SER A 39 -9.33 1.56 -3.64
CA SER A 39 -8.99 2.99 -3.49
C SER A 39 -7.75 3.20 -2.62
N ARG A 40 -7.22 4.44 -2.67
CA ARG A 40 -6.14 4.93 -1.80
C ARG A 40 -6.51 4.86 -0.31
N ALA A 41 -7.76 5.17 0.02
CA ALA A 41 -8.26 5.06 1.39
C ALA A 41 -8.28 3.61 1.87
N HIS A 42 -8.72 2.67 1.03
CA HIS A 42 -8.73 1.24 1.38
C HIS A 42 -7.30 0.72 1.64
N LEU A 43 -6.33 1.15 0.83
CA LEU A 43 -4.92 0.83 1.07
C LEU A 43 -4.45 1.33 2.44
N ARG A 44 -4.69 2.60 2.77
CA ARG A 44 -4.27 3.19 4.05
C ARG A 44 -4.95 2.53 5.25
N HIS A 45 -6.23 2.20 5.15
CA HIS A 45 -6.93 1.42 6.18
C HIS A 45 -6.27 0.06 6.37
N TYR A 46 -6.02 -0.68 5.28
CA TYR A 46 -5.39 -1.99 5.35
C TYR A 46 -4.00 -1.95 5.99
N ILE A 47 -3.19 -0.94 5.68
CA ILE A 47 -1.85 -0.76 6.26
C ILE A 47 -1.94 -0.49 7.78
N LYS A 48 -2.90 0.34 8.20
CA LYS A 48 -3.16 0.64 9.61
C LYS A 48 -3.70 -0.57 10.37
N GLU A 49 -4.62 -1.31 9.76
CA GLU A 49 -5.33 -2.42 10.39
C GLU A 49 -4.44 -3.67 10.55
N GLN A 50 -3.46 -3.85 9.66
CA GLN A 50 -2.52 -4.96 9.69
C GLN A 50 -1.23 -4.64 10.47
N ASP A 51 -1.16 -3.49 11.16
CA ASP A 51 0.03 -3.04 11.92
C ASP A 51 1.34 -3.09 11.10
N PHE A 52 1.24 -2.90 9.79
CA PHE A 52 2.42 -2.83 8.91
C PHE A 52 3.23 -1.54 9.09
N ILE A 53 2.75 -0.65 9.96
CA ILE A 53 3.42 0.59 10.35
C ILE A 53 4.52 0.18 11.32
N LYS A 54 5.77 0.27 10.88
CA LYS A 54 6.88 0.31 11.83
C LYS A 54 6.71 1.61 12.64
N GLY A 55 6.31 1.48 13.90
CA GLY A 55 6.59 2.49 14.92
C GLY A 55 8.08 2.57 15.20
#